data_AF-A0A1R1ARS2-F1
#
_entry.id   AF-A0A1R1ARS2-F1
#
_cell.length_a   1.000
_cell.length_b   1.000
_cell.length_c   1.000
_cell.angle_alpha   90.00
_cell.angle_beta   90.00
_cell.angle_gamma   90.00
#
_symmetry.space_group_name_H-M   'P 1'
#
loop_
_entity.id
_entity.type
_entity.pdbx_description
1 polymer ?
#
loop_
_entity_poly.entity_id
_entity_poly.type
_entity_poly.pdbx_seq_one_letter_code
_entity_poly.pdbx_strand_id
1 'polypeptide(L)'
;MNEPQKRSFPLNPLGQGFIELLFYLPVFIAIAVYLLPARALWPWIATIPLCYWAASLILGKYPRLRYGVKLLLAIAIGALHSGLFIIAWVGNVDIVPMVVCGLAAAIAAMKGMSAQLRGWFNSFPNTQMLIGVLLYVAVQPLKIIALKKLMEYNGVLSVCGIAAVILFFFFANERHLNSETVDSGKTSATLAFKRQNRLLIIVIVSIISILALFRQIQKMIESFFHSIIERIMNWLNRSREQTTVEEPPIDSSTPEMPLEETKPPSDWMLLLEQIAKIIGIVLVIIIICILFYFIARKVMQWVKLLAAKLQERGADSRNNGVGFTDEVESLMTLTKWREQMGNKLKQLLPKKRSFAQEWNELRTNTEKIRFLYARLLRSSAEQGYTVKEHMTPRETSEDLNTWQAGKLDNMPRFIELYEEARYGDKQPDDQQINALKNQFEKKGNQA
;
A
#
# COMPACT_ATOMS: atom_id res chain seq x y z
N MET A 1 -2.88 -30.32 16.97
CA MET A 1 -3.04 -30.68 15.55
C MET A 1 -3.08 -29.38 14.77
N ASN A 2 -2.04 -29.07 13.99
CA ASN A 2 -2.09 -27.97 13.02
C ASN A 2 -2.08 -28.62 11.65
N GLU A 3 -3.19 -28.54 10.93
CA GLU A 3 -3.19 -28.85 9.50
C GLU A 3 -2.14 -27.98 8.80
N PRO A 4 -1.41 -28.50 7.80
CA PRO A 4 -0.50 -27.70 7.01
C PRO A 4 -1.32 -26.60 6.31
N GLN A 5 -1.15 -25.34 6.75
CA GLN A 5 -1.78 -24.18 6.15
C GLN A 5 -1.65 -24.25 4.63
N LYS A 6 -2.80 -24.29 3.95
CA LYS A 6 -2.91 -24.34 2.49
C LYS A 6 -2.21 -23.10 1.92
N ARG A 7 -1.10 -23.32 1.22
CA ARG A 7 -0.18 -22.29 0.71
C ARG A 7 -0.92 -21.31 -0.20
N SER A 8 -0.87 -20.01 0.06
CA SER A 8 -1.46 -18.98 -0.82
C SER A 8 -0.67 -18.78 -2.13
N PHE A 9 0.60 -19.19 -2.15
CA PHE A 9 1.44 -19.29 -3.34
C PHE A 9 2.10 -20.69 -3.40
N PRO A 10 1.85 -21.51 -4.43
CA PRO A 10 2.53 -22.78 -4.60
C PRO A 10 3.91 -22.55 -5.24
N LEU A 11 4.78 -21.81 -4.56
CA LEU A 11 6.19 -21.80 -4.96
C LEU A 11 6.80 -23.14 -4.57
N ASN A 12 7.35 -23.84 -5.56
CA ASN A 12 8.13 -25.05 -5.32
C ASN A 12 9.32 -24.71 -4.39
N PRO A 13 9.77 -25.63 -3.52
CA PRO A 13 10.86 -25.34 -2.58
C PRO A 13 12.14 -24.85 -3.26
N LEU A 14 12.36 -25.25 -4.52
CA LEU A 14 13.48 -24.75 -5.32
C LEU A 14 13.37 -23.25 -5.61
N GLY A 15 12.18 -22.77 -5.98
CA GLY A 15 11.94 -21.34 -6.22
C GLY A 15 12.06 -20.50 -4.95
N GLN A 16 11.66 -21.06 -3.81
CA GLN A 16 11.89 -20.45 -2.49
C GLN A 16 13.39 -20.28 -2.21
N GLY A 17 14.19 -21.31 -2.51
CA GLY A 17 15.65 -21.26 -2.41
C GLY A 17 16.28 -20.19 -3.30
N PHE A 18 15.81 -20.02 -4.54
CA PHE A 18 16.29 -18.95 -5.42
C PHE A 18 15.94 -17.55 -4.91
N ILE A 19 14.74 -17.36 -4.36
CA ILE A 19 14.34 -16.07 -3.78
C ILE A 19 15.21 -15.74 -2.56
N GLU A 20 15.37 -16.69 -1.62
CA GLU A 20 16.25 -16.48 -0.46
C GLU A 20 17.69 -16.22 -0.88
N LEU A 21 18.18 -16.95 -1.89
CA LEU A 21 19.52 -16.73 -2.46
C LEU A 21 19.66 -15.31 -3.02
N LEU A 22 18.66 -14.77 -3.72
CA LEU A 22 18.69 -13.40 -4.21
C LEU A 22 18.89 -12.40 -3.06
N PHE A 23 18.13 -12.53 -1.97
CA PHE A 23 18.26 -11.61 -0.83
C PHE A 23 19.62 -11.68 -0.13
N TYR A 24 20.25 -12.85 -0.11
CA TYR A 24 21.56 -13.07 0.51
C TYR A 24 22.72 -13.05 -0.49
N LEU A 25 22.46 -12.78 -1.77
CA LEU A 25 23.45 -12.85 -2.85
C LEU A 25 24.72 -12.04 -2.59
N PRO A 26 24.68 -10.83 -1.97
CA PRO A 26 25.91 -10.08 -1.70
C PRO A 26 26.90 -10.85 -0.83
N VAL A 27 26.39 -11.64 0.12
CA VAL A 27 27.21 -12.48 1.01
C VAL A 27 27.79 -13.66 0.23
N PHE A 28 26.97 -14.35 -0.57
CA PHE A 28 27.43 -15.47 -1.39
C PHE A 28 28.46 -15.05 -2.43
N ILE A 29 28.26 -13.91 -3.12
CA ILE A 29 29.25 -13.37 -4.05
C ILE A 29 30.53 -13.01 -3.31
N ALA A 30 30.46 -12.40 -2.12
CA ALA A 30 31.65 -12.09 -1.35
C ALA A 30 32.45 -13.35 -0.98
N ILE A 31 31.78 -14.40 -0.51
CA ILE A 31 32.42 -15.69 -0.21
C ILE A 31 33.08 -16.26 -1.47
N ALA A 32 32.34 -16.31 -2.58
CA ALA A 32 32.81 -16.93 -3.82
C ALA A 32 33.99 -16.19 -4.45
N VAL A 33 33.96 -14.86 -4.50
CA VAL A 33 35.03 -14.03 -5.10
C VAL A 33 36.35 -14.15 -4.34
N TYR A 34 36.30 -14.36 -3.02
CA TYR A 34 37.50 -14.41 -2.19
C TYR A 34 38.06 -15.81 -1.97
N LEU A 35 37.23 -16.86 -2.11
CA LEU A 35 37.63 -18.24 -1.83
C LEU A 35 37.69 -19.15 -3.06
N LEU A 36 37.00 -18.81 -4.14
CA LEU A 36 36.88 -19.67 -5.32
C LEU A 36 37.54 -19.04 -6.55
N PRO A 37 38.07 -19.86 -7.48
CA PRO A 37 38.51 -19.37 -8.77
C PRO A 37 37.31 -18.84 -9.59
N ALA A 38 37.54 -17.87 -10.47
CA ALA A 38 36.49 -17.21 -11.25
C ALA A 38 35.57 -18.19 -12.00
N ARG A 39 36.13 -19.30 -12.53
CA ARG A 39 35.37 -20.37 -13.21
C ARG A 39 34.34 -21.08 -12.33
N ALA A 40 34.58 -21.14 -11.01
CA ALA A 40 33.76 -21.87 -10.05
C ALA A 40 32.75 -20.96 -9.33
N LEU A 41 32.86 -19.64 -9.47
CA LEU A 41 32.01 -18.67 -8.76
C LEU A 41 30.52 -18.88 -9.05
N TRP A 42 30.12 -18.80 -10.32
CA TRP A 42 28.71 -18.89 -10.70
C TRP A 42 28.12 -20.30 -10.52
N PRO A 43 28.83 -21.39 -10.91
CA PRO A 43 28.35 -22.75 -10.65
C PRO A 43 28.11 -23.03 -9.15
N TRP A 44 28.97 -22.50 -8.28
CA TRP A 44 28.81 -22.66 -6.84
C TRP A 44 27.53 -21.99 -6.35
N ILE A 45 27.34 -20.70 -6.68
CA ILE A 45 26.14 -19.94 -6.30
C ILE A 45 24.87 -20.60 -6.85
N ALA A 46 24.90 -21.04 -8.10
CA ALA A 46 23.74 -21.65 -8.78
C ALA A 46 23.31 -22.99 -8.17
N THR A 47 24.21 -23.70 -7.48
CA THR A 47 23.92 -25.02 -6.88
C THR A 47 23.47 -24.93 -5.42
N ILE A 48 23.61 -23.79 -4.74
CA ILE A 48 23.10 -23.58 -3.36
C ILE A 48 21.59 -23.84 -3.22
N PRO A 49 20.70 -23.39 -4.13
CA PRO A 49 19.27 -23.68 -4.05
C PRO A 49 18.94 -25.18 -4.11
N LEU A 50 19.83 -26.00 -4.70
CA LEU A 50 19.66 -27.46 -4.71
C LEU A 50 19.85 -28.05 -3.31
N CYS A 51 20.76 -27.51 -2.50
CA CYS A 51 20.93 -27.91 -1.10
C CYS A 51 19.68 -27.58 -0.26
N TYR A 52 19.13 -26.38 -0.47
CA TYR A 52 17.86 -25.97 0.13
C TYR A 52 16.73 -26.93 -0.25
N TRP A 53 16.59 -27.22 -1.55
CA TRP A 53 15.55 -28.11 -2.07
C TRP A 53 15.70 -29.55 -1.57
N ALA A 54 16.90 -30.12 -1.63
CA ALA A 54 17.17 -31.48 -1.15
C ALA A 54 16.82 -31.63 0.33
N ALA A 55 17.23 -30.67 1.17
CA ALA A 55 16.93 -30.66 2.59
C ALA A 55 15.42 -30.52 2.87
N SER A 56 14.73 -29.69 2.09
CA SER A 56 13.27 -29.54 2.14
C SER A 56 12.54 -30.85 1.81
N LEU A 57 13.00 -31.58 0.77
CA LEU A 57 12.41 -32.87 0.38
C LEU A 57 12.61 -33.96 1.42
N ILE A 58 13.83 -34.10 1.96
CA ILE A 58 14.14 -35.10 2.99
C ILE A 58 13.23 -34.88 4.20
N LEU A 59 13.07 -33.62 4.61
CA LEU A 59 12.24 -33.30 5.76
C LEU A 59 10.73 -33.39 5.49
N GLY A 60 10.32 -33.25 4.22
CA GLY A 60 8.97 -33.58 3.79
C GLY A 60 8.61 -35.05 4.03
N LYS A 61 9.58 -35.97 3.87
CA LYS A 61 9.40 -37.40 4.18
C LYS A 61 9.53 -37.70 5.68
N TYR A 62 10.39 -36.97 6.40
CA TYR A 62 10.68 -37.22 7.81
C TYR A 62 10.46 -35.99 8.71
N PRO A 63 9.22 -35.49 8.87
CA PRO A 63 8.96 -34.22 9.56
C PRO A 63 9.31 -34.24 11.06
N ARG A 64 9.33 -35.43 11.68
CA ARG A 64 9.53 -35.63 13.14
C ARG A 64 11.00 -35.76 13.57
N LEU A 65 11.96 -35.48 12.69
CA LEU A 65 13.39 -35.53 13.06
C LEU A 65 13.70 -34.57 14.22
N ARG A 66 14.50 -35.03 15.17
CA ARG A 66 15.01 -34.21 16.28
C ARG A 66 15.95 -33.11 15.76
N TYR A 67 16.07 -32.01 16.50
CA TYR A 67 16.90 -30.87 16.08
C TYR A 67 18.37 -31.25 15.81
N GLY A 68 18.99 -32.05 16.68
CA GLY A 68 20.37 -32.51 16.48
C GLY A 68 20.56 -33.30 15.18
N VAL A 69 19.61 -34.17 14.83
CA VAL A 69 19.66 -34.94 13.58
C VAL A 69 19.48 -34.03 12.36
N LYS A 70 18.63 -32.99 12.46
CA LYS A 70 18.49 -31.98 11.40
C LYS A 70 19.78 -31.20 11.18
N LEU A 71 20.45 -30.79 12.25
CA LEU A 71 21.72 -30.09 12.17
C LEU A 71 22.80 -30.97 11.52
N LEU A 72 22.94 -32.22 11.96
CA LEU A 72 23.88 -33.18 11.35
C LEU A 72 23.57 -33.42 9.88
N LEU A 73 22.29 -33.56 9.52
CA LEU A 73 21.88 -33.72 8.12
C LEU A 73 22.23 -32.48 7.28
N ALA A 74 22.01 -31.28 7.79
CA ALA A 74 22.41 -30.05 7.09
C ALA A 74 23.92 -29.98 6.87
N ILE A 75 24.71 -30.32 7.90
CA ILE A 75 26.17 -30.36 7.81
C ILE A 75 26.60 -31.42 6.80
N ALA A 76 25.99 -32.61 6.80
CA ALA A 76 26.28 -33.66 5.84
C ALA A 76 25.96 -33.25 4.39
N ILE A 77 24.81 -32.60 4.16
CA ILE A 77 24.44 -32.05 2.84
C ILE A 77 25.45 -30.99 2.41
N GLY A 78 25.82 -30.08 3.31
CA GLY A 78 26.79 -29.02 3.03
C GLY A 78 28.19 -29.55 2.71
N ALA A 79 28.69 -30.51 3.51
CA ALA A 79 29.97 -31.15 3.29
C ALA A 79 30.01 -31.98 2.00
N LEU A 80 28.93 -32.70 1.69
CA LEU A 80 28.79 -33.43 0.43
C LEU A 80 28.80 -32.46 -0.77
N HIS A 81 28.04 -31.36 -0.68
CA HIS A 81 28.00 -30.34 -1.72
C HIS A 81 29.39 -29.70 -1.94
N SER A 82 30.05 -29.22 -0.88
CA SER A 82 31.35 -28.56 -1.03
C SER A 82 32.45 -29.52 -1.49
N GLY A 83 32.46 -30.76 -0.99
CA GLY A 83 33.41 -31.79 -1.42
C GLY A 83 33.26 -32.13 -2.90
N LEU A 84 32.04 -32.47 -3.35
CA LEU A 84 31.78 -32.77 -4.77
C LEU A 84 32.07 -31.56 -5.65
N PHE A 85 31.71 -30.36 -5.20
CA PHE A 85 31.89 -29.14 -5.96
C PHE A 85 33.37 -28.80 -6.16
N ILE A 86 34.18 -28.88 -5.11
CA ILE A 86 35.61 -28.57 -5.15
C ILE A 86 36.35 -29.58 -6.03
N ILE A 87 36.04 -30.86 -5.92
CA ILE A 87 36.61 -31.91 -6.77
C ILE A 87 36.29 -31.63 -8.25
N ALA A 88 35.05 -31.23 -8.57
CA ALA A 88 34.61 -31.04 -9.95
C ALA A 88 35.12 -29.74 -10.60
N TRP A 89 35.24 -28.64 -9.86
CA TRP A 89 35.46 -27.30 -10.44
C TRP A 89 36.74 -26.58 -10.02
N VAL A 90 37.27 -26.91 -8.83
CA VAL A 90 38.47 -26.27 -8.28
C VAL A 90 39.69 -27.14 -8.55
N GLY A 91 39.59 -28.44 -8.31
CA GLY A 91 40.65 -29.44 -8.52
C GLY A 91 41.69 -29.50 -7.39
N ASN A 92 41.89 -28.41 -6.64
CA ASN A 92 42.70 -28.40 -5.42
C ASN A 92 41.82 -28.41 -4.16
N VAL A 93 42.17 -29.24 -3.17
CA VAL A 93 41.37 -29.47 -1.97
C VAL A 93 41.88 -28.61 -0.81
N ASP A 94 41.72 -27.29 -0.95
CA ASP A 94 42.01 -26.38 0.15
C ASP A 94 40.91 -26.49 1.22
N ILE A 95 41.32 -26.70 2.47
CA ILE A 95 40.40 -26.92 3.60
C ILE A 95 39.51 -25.70 3.83
N VAL A 96 40.06 -24.49 3.69
CA VAL A 96 39.33 -23.25 4.00
C VAL A 96 38.13 -23.02 3.06
N PRO A 97 38.28 -23.01 1.72
CA PRO A 97 37.14 -22.98 0.81
C PRO A 97 36.14 -24.12 1.04
N MET A 98 36.63 -25.34 1.30
CA MET A 98 35.76 -26.50 1.54
C MET A 98 34.85 -26.32 2.76
N VAL A 99 35.41 -25.85 3.88
CA VAL A 99 34.66 -25.62 5.11
C VAL A 99 33.70 -24.45 4.96
N VAL A 100 34.16 -23.30 4.43
CA VAL A 100 33.30 -22.11 4.32
C VAL A 100 32.16 -22.33 3.33
N CYS A 101 32.44 -22.90 2.15
CA CYS A 101 31.41 -23.22 1.17
C CYS A 101 30.45 -24.30 1.69
N GLY A 102 30.95 -25.29 2.43
CA GLY A 102 30.14 -26.33 3.05
C GLY A 102 29.22 -25.77 4.14
N LEU A 103 29.71 -24.85 4.97
CA LEU A 103 28.91 -24.16 5.97
C LEU A 103 27.80 -23.31 5.32
N ALA A 104 28.12 -22.57 4.25
CA ALA A 104 27.13 -21.79 3.51
C ALA A 104 26.02 -22.68 2.91
N ALA A 105 26.39 -23.83 2.33
CA ALA A 105 25.44 -24.84 1.85
C ALA A 105 24.62 -25.49 2.97
N ALA A 106 25.23 -25.75 4.14
CA ALA A 106 24.54 -26.26 5.32
C ALA A 106 23.52 -25.26 5.87
N ILE A 107 23.84 -23.96 5.88
CA ILE A 107 22.89 -22.90 6.26
C ILE A 107 21.70 -22.88 5.29
N ALA A 108 21.95 -22.98 3.99
CA ALA A 108 20.89 -23.08 2.99
C ALA A 108 20.01 -24.33 3.18
N ALA A 109 20.62 -25.47 3.50
CA ALA A 109 19.90 -26.70 3.84
C ALA A 109 19.02 -26.53 5.09
N MET A 110 19.54 -25.89 6.15
CA MET A 110 18.76 -25.57 7.36
C MET A 110 17.57 -24.65 7.07
N LYS A 111 17.74 -23.67 6.17
CA LYS A 111 16.65 -22.80 5.72
C LYS A 111 15.58 -23.58 4.96
N GLY A 112 15.97 -24.49 4.06
CA GLY A 112 15.04 -25.35 3.33
C GLY A 112 14.23 -26.27 4.24
N MET A 113 14.87 -26.82 5.27
CA MET A 113 14.21 -27.58 6.32
C MET A 113 13.22 -26.72 7.12
N SER A 114 13.63 -25.52 7.53
CA SER A 114 12.78 -24.59 8.29
C SER A 114 11.54 -24.16 7.49
N ALA A 115 11.71 -23.87 6.19
CA ALA A 115 10.61 -23.52 5.30
C ALA A 115 9.60 -24.65 5.12
N GLN A 116 10.06 -25.91 5.09
CA GLN A 116 9.16 -27.06 5.01
C GLN A 116 8.36 -27.30 6.30
N LEU A 117 8.96 -27.08 7.48
CA LEU A 117 8.29 -27.31 8.77
C LEU A 117 7.34 -26.18 9.19
N ARG A 118 7.81 -24.93 9.09
CA ARG A 118 7.10 -23.77 9.62
C ARG A 118 6.29 -23.03 8.55
N GLY A 119 6.49 -23.40 7.29
CA GLY A 119 6.05 -22.62 6.14
C GLY A 119 7.08 -21.55 5.77
N TRP A 120 7.21 -21.28 4.48
CA TRP A 120 8.17 -20.33 3.94
C TRP A 120 7.99 -18.91 4.49
N PHE A 121 6.74 -18.46 4.61
CA PHE A 121 6.37 -17.14 5.15
C PHE A 121 6.88 -16.92 6.59
N ASN A 122 6.88 -17.97 7.41
CA ASN A 122 7.36 -17.90 8.79
C ASN A 122 8.88 -18.11 8.89
N SER A 123 9.45 -18.94 8.01
CA SER A 123 10.90 -19.19 7.98
C SER A 123 11.69 -17.99 7.46
N PHE A 124 11.11 -17.25 6.53
CA PHE A 124 11.70 -16.08 5.87
C PHE A 124 10.81 -14.83 6.03
N PRO A 125 10.71 -14.27 7.26
CA PRO A 125 9.86 -13.11 7.56
C PRO A 125 10.36 -11.82 6.91
N ASN A 126 9.52 -10.77 6.93
CA ASN A 126 9.84 -9.46 6.33
C ASN A 126 11.13 -8.85 6.91
N THR A 127 11.43 -9.12 8.18
CA THR A 127 12.66 -8.68 8.84
C THR A 127 13.91 -9.27 8.18
N GLN A 128 13.90 -10.58 7.84
CA GLN A 128 15.02 -11.22 7.15
C GLN A 128 15.19 -10.71 5.72
N MET A 129 14.09 -10.45 5.02
CA MET A 129 14.12 -9.84 3.69
C MET A 129 14.69 -8.42 3.72
N LEU A 130 14.27 -7.62 4.72
CA LEU A 130 14.81 -6.28 4.94
C LEU A 130 16.30 -6.32 5.24
N ILE A 131 16.76 -7.26 6.07
CA ILE A 131 18.21 -7.49 6.29
C ILE A 131 18.89 -7.79 4.95
N GLY A 132 18.31 -8.63 4.09
CA GLY A 132 18.82 -8.88 2.74
C GLY A 132 18.96 -7.60 1.91
N VAL A 133 17.95 -6.74 1.89
CA VAL A 133 18.00 -5.43 1.22
C VAL A 133 19.10 -4.54 1.83
N LEU A 134 19.20 -4.49 3.15
CA LEU A 134 20.24 -3.71 3.84
C LEU A 134 21.65 -4.25 3.55
N LEU A 135 21.83 -5.55 3.35
CA LEU A 135 23.11 -6.13 2.91
C LEU A 135 23.54 -5.57 1.56
N TYR A 136 22.63 -5.41 0.60
CA TYR A 136 22.94 -4.78 -0.69
C TYR A 136 23.41 -3.33 -0.54
N VAL A 137 22.82 -2.58 0.39
CA VAL A 137 23.21 -1.20 0.70
C VAL A 137 24.57 -1.18 1.42
N ALA A 138 24.75 -2.01 2.44
CA ALA A 138 25.99 -2.11 3.22
C ALA A 138 27.19 -2.55 2.39
N VAL A 139 26.98 -3.39 1.38
CA VAL A 139 28.05 -3.83 0.48
C VAL A 139 28.58 -2.68 -0.39
N GLN A 140 27.81 -1.61 -0.65
CA GLN A 140 28.28 -0.48 -1.47
C GLN A 140 29.52 0.22 -0.90
N PRO A 141 29.54 0.71 0.36
CA PRO A 141 30.75 1.27 0.95
C PRO A 141 31.83 0.20 1.21
N LEU A 142 31.45 -1.01 1.60
CA LEU A 142 32.40 -2.11 1.86
C LEU A 142 33.26 -2.44 0.63
N LYS A 143 32.68 -2.39 -0.58
CA LYS A 143 33.41 -2.60 -1.85
C LYS A 143 34.56 -1.63 -2.06
N ILE A 144 34.42 -0.38 -1.61
CA ILE A 144 35.43 0.66 -1.80
C ILE A 144 36.54 0.51 -0.75
N ILE A 145 36.16 0.18 0.49
CA ILE A 145 37.07 0.18 1.64
C ILE A 145 37.85 -1.14 1.75
N ALA A 146 37.15 -2.27 1.74
CA ALA A 146 37.74 -3.58 2.07
C ALA A 146 37.58 -4.61 0.95
N LEU A 147 36.44 -4.60 0.26
CA LEU A 147 36.01 -5.65 -0.66
C LEU A 147 36.23 -5.27 -2.13
N LYS A 148 37.43 -4.79 -2.49
CA LYS A 148 37.72 -4.22 -3.83
C LYS A 148 37.43 -5.17 -4.98
N LYS A 149 37.61 -6.49 -4.80
CA LYS A 149 37.33 -7.49 -5.85
C LYS A 149 35.83 -7.57 -6.22
N LEU A 150 34.92 -7.12 -5.36
CA LEU A 150 33.49 -7.08 -5.67
C LEU A 150 33.12 -5.95 -6.64
N MET A 151 34.02 -5.00 -6.93
CA MET A 151 33.75 -3.92 -7.89
C MET A 151 33.47 -4.46 -9.29
N GLU A 152 34.11 -5.56 -9.70
CA GLU A 152 33.86 -6.24 -10.98
C GLU A 152 32.41 -6.74 -11.11
N TYR A 153 31.75 -7.00 -9.97
CA TYR A 153 30.39 -7.54 -9.90
C TYR A 153 29.34 -6.46 -9.60
N ASN A 154 29.69 -5.17 -9.76
CA ASN A 154 28.79 -4.08 -9.42
C ASN A 154 27.48 -4.12 -10.21
N GLY A 155 27.53 -4.46 -11.50
CA GLY A 155 26.34 -4.61 -12.34
C GLY A 155 25.35 -5.63 -11.77
N VAL A 156 25.85 -6.84 -11.44
CA VAL A 156 25.02 -7.90 -10.86
C VAL A 156 24.47 -7.50 -9.50
N LEU A 157 25.30 -6.93 -8.62
CA LEU A 157 24.87 -6.51 -7.29
C LEU A 157 23.81 -5.40 -7.35
N SER A 158 23.93 -4.45 -8.28
CA SER A 158 22.91 -3.40 -8.47
C SER A 158 21.60 -3.98 -8.99
N VAL A 159 21.63 -4.77 -10.06
CA VAL A 159 20.43 -5.34 -10.68
C VAL A 159 19.70 -6.26 -9.70
N CYS A 160 20.42 -7.16 -9.03
CA CYS A 160 19.84 -8.05 -8.05
C CYS A 160 19.37 -7.32 -6.80
N GLY A 161 20.05 -6.25 -6.37
CA GLY A 161 19.61 -5.42 -5.25
C GLY A 161 18.27 -4.72 -5.53
N ILE A 162 18.10 -4.20 -6.74
CA ILE A 162 16.82 -3.62 -7.18
C ILE A 162 15.73 -4.68 -7.24
N ALA A 163 16.03 -5.84 -7.82
CA ALA A 163 15.10 -6.97 -7.83
C ALA A 163 14.69 -7.40 -6.41
N ALA A 164 15.62 -7.41 -5.47
CA ALA A 164 15.36 -7.73 -4.06
C ALA A 164 14.43 -6.69 -3.41
N VAL A 165 14.61 -5.39 -3.68
CA VAL A 165 13.70 -4.32 -3.19
C VAL A 165 12.29 -4.50 -3.76
N ILE A 166 12.17 -4.73 -5.06
CA ILE A 166 10.87 -4.96 -5.73
C ILE A 166 10.15 -6.16 -5.09
N LEU A 167 10.85 -7.29 -4.94
CA LEU A 167 10.30 -8.49 -4.32
C LEU A 167 9.97 -8.28 -2.84
N PHE A 168 10.79 -7.53 -2.10
CA PHE A 168 10.51 -7.18 -0.71
C PHE A 168 9.17 -6.49 -0.57
N PHE A 169 8.93 -5.42 -1.33
CA PHE A 169 7.66 -4.72 -1.28
C PHE A 169 6.49 -5.60 -1.72
N PHE A 170 6.68 -6.43 -2.74
CA PHE A 170 5.64 -7.35 -3.20
C PHE A 170 5.23 -8.34 -2.09
N PHE A 171 6.20 -9.03 -1.48
CA PHE A 171 5.91 -10.01 -0.43
C PHE A 171 5.47 -9.36 0.89
N ALA A 172 6.08 -8.24 1.29
CA ALA A 172 5.70 -7.52 2.51
C ALA A 172 4.23 -7.06 2.43
N ASN A 173 3.82 -6.54 1.27
CA ASN A 173 2.45 -6.18 1.02
C ASN A 173 1.50 -7.38 1.01
N GLU A 174 1.85 -8.45 0.31
CA GLU A 174 1.00 -9.65 0.28
C GLU A 174 0.76 -10.18 1.68
N ARG A 175 1.81 -10.20 2.52
CA ARG A 175 1.71 -10.62 3.91
C ARG A 175 0.80 -9.71 4.73
N HIS A 176 0.94 -8.38 4.59
CA HIS A 176 0.08 -7.41 5.25
C HIS A 176 -1.39 -7.53 4.80
N LEU A 177 -1.63 -7.73 3.51
CA LEU A 177 -2.98 -7.94 2.99
C LEU A 177 -3.60 -9.25 3.49
N ASN A 178 -2.80 -10.29 3.64
CA ASN A 178 -3.28 -11.58 4.12
C ASN A 178 -3.49 -11.59 5.64
N SER A 179 -2.69 -10.87 6.44
CA SER A 179 -2.94 -10.74 7.88
C SER A 179 -4.23 -9.99 8.19
N GLU A 180 -4.54 -8.92 7.44
CA GLU A 180 -5.74 -8.09 7.66
C GLU A 180 -7.06 -8.70 7.12
N THR A 181 -6.97 -9.76 6.30
CA THR A 181 -8.16 -10.37 5.65
C THR A 181 -8.46 -11.78 6.13
N VAL A 182 -7.71 -12.30 7.09
CA VAL A 182 -8.06 -13.56 7.76
C VAL A 182 -9.20 -13.34 8.77
N ASP A 183 -9.30 -12.14 9.37
CA ASP A 183 -10.37 -11.80 10.33
C ASP A 183 -11.63 -11.18 9.68
N SER A 184 -11.52 -10.57 8.49
CA SER A 184 -12.70 -10.12 7.74
C SER A 184 -13.06 -11.18 6.69
N GLY A 185 -14.23 -11.81 6.87
CA GLY A 185 -14.75 -12.85 5.98
C GLY A 185 -14.59 -12.55 4.49
N LYS A 186 -14.52 -13.61 3.67
CA LYS A 186 -14.27 -13.60 2.21
C LYS A 186 -15.39 -12.92 1.40
N THR A 187 -15.67 -11.66 1.68
CA THR A 187 -16.67 -10.84 0.97
C THR A 187 -16.05 -10.29 -0.31
N SER A 188 -16.82 -10.14 -1.39
CA SER A 188 -16.33 -9.58 -2.68
C SER A 188 -15.64 -8.22 -2.55
N ALA A 189 -16.01 -7.44 -1.51
CA ALA A 189 -15.37 -6.18 -1.16
C ALA A 189 -13.89 -6.35 -0.75
N THR A 190 -13.52 -7.36 0.04
CA THR A 190 -12.13 -7.56 0.48
C THR A 190 -11.22 -7.93 -0.69
N LEU A 191 -11.76 -8.66 -1.69
CA LEU A 191 -11.06 -8.97 -2.95
C LEU A 191 -10.83 -7.74 -3.83
N ALA A 192 -11.80 -6.82 -3.91
CA ALA A 192 -11.65 -5.56 -4.63
C ALA A 192 -10.58 -4.65 -3.99
N PHE A 193 -10.58 -4.54 -2.65
CA PHE A 193 -9.53 -3.82 -1.91
C PHE A 193 -8.14 -4.44 -2.11
N LYS A 194 -8.01 -5.78 -2.15
CA LYS A 194 -6.73 -6.46 -2.47
C LYS A 194 -6.20 -6.09 -3.86
N ARG A 195 -7.06 -6.04 -4.88
CA ARG A 195 -6.66 -5.67 -6.26
C ARG A 195 -6.21 -4.22 -6.33
N GLN A 196 -6.91 -3.33 -5.62
CA GLN A 196 -6.60 -1.90 -5.60
C GLN A 196 -5.30 -1.60 -4.86
N ASN A 197 -5.06 -2.24 -3.71
CA ASN A 197 -3.82 -2.08 -2.97
C ASN A 197 -2.61 -2.64 -3.75
N ARG A 198 -2.80 -3.75 -4.47
CA ARG A 198 -1.77 -4.30 -5.36
C ARG A 198 -1.40 -3.31 -6.48
N LEU A 199 -2.37 -2.61 -7.07
CA LEU A 199 -2.10 -1.59 -8.09
C LEU A 199 -1.36 -0.39 -7.52
N LEU A 200 -1.77 0.12 -6.36
CA LEU A 200 -1.11 1.25 -5.70
C LEU A 200 0.35 0.95 -5.37
N ILE A 201 0.64 -0.30 -5.01
CA ILE A 201 1.99 -0.73 -4.65
C ILE A 201 2.84 -1.02 -5.88
N ILE A 202 2.26 -1.54 -6.96
CA ILE A 202 2.95 -1.58 -8.25
C ILE A 202 3.37 -0.16 -8.64
N VAL A 203 2.51 0.84 -8.45
CA VAL A 203 2.84 2.24 -8.73
C VAL A 203 3.95 2.76 -7.81
N ILE A 204 3.88 2.55 -6.49
CA ILE A 204 4.92 3.00 -5.55
C ILE A 204 6.25 2.30 -5.84
N VAL A 205 6.26 0.98 -6.03
CA VAL A 205 7.46 0.21 -6.36
C VAL A 205 8.02 0.64 -7.71
N SER A 206 7.17 0.94 -8.69
CA SER A 206 7.62 1.47 -9.99
C SER A 206 8.30 2.83 -9.82
N ILE A 207 7.72 3.72 -9.01
CA ILE A 207 8.32 5.03 -8.71
C ILE A 207 9.66 4.86 -8.00
N ILE A 208 9.72 4.05 -6.94
CA ILE A 208 10.97 3.78 -6.20
C ILE A 208 12.01 3.15 -7.14
N SER A 209 11.61 2.22 -8.01
CA SER A 209 12.50 1.58 -8.97
C SER A 209 13.03 2.56 -10.00
N ILE A 210 12.18 3.44 -10.55
CA ILE A 210 12.59 4.50 -11.48
C ILE A 210 13.58 5.46 -10.80
N LEU A 211 13.32 5.85 -9.54
CA LEU A 211 14.20 6.72 -8.77
C LEU A 211 15.55 6.04 -8.46
N ALA A 212 15.53 4.77 -8.02
CA ALA A 212 16.73 3.99 -7.72
C ALA A 212 17.58 3.72 -8.98
N LEU A 213 16.92 3.51 -10.12
CA LEU A 213 17.55 3.28 -11.42
C LEU A 213 17.83 4.57 -12.18
N PHE A 214 17.48 5.75 -11.67
CA PHE A 214 17.52 6.99 -12.44
C PHE A 214 18.88 7.23 -13.10
N ARG A 215 19.97 7.00 -12.35
CA ARG A 215 21.34 7.15 -12.85
C ARG A 215 21.73 6.09 -13.89
N GLN A 216 21.19 4.87 -13.79
CA GLN A 216 21.42 3.80 -14.76
C GLN A 216 20.58 4.00 -16.03
N ILE A 217 19.33 4.45 -15.89
CA ILE A 217 18.47 4.87 -16.98
C ILE A 217 19.10 6.03 -17.73
N GLN A 218 19.62 7.04 -17.02
CA GLN A 218 20.37 8.15 -17.61
C GLN A 218 21.56 7.64 -18.44
N LYS A 219 22.39 6.76 -17.89
CA LYS A 219 23.53 6.17 -18.61
C LYS A 219 23.11 5.35 -19.83
N MET A 220 22.03 4.57 -19.72
CA MET A 220 21.50 3.78 -20.83
C MET A 220 20.97 4.67 -21.95
N ILE A 221 20.32 5.77 -21.59
CA ILE A 221 19.85 6.78 -22.54
C ILE A 221 21.02 7.52 -23.18
N GLU A 222 22.01 7.95 -22.39
CA GLU A 222 23.25 8.56 -22.90
C GLU A 222 23.93 7.60 -23.90
N SER A 223 24.12 6.33 -23.54
CA SER A 223 24.70 5.32 -24.44
C SER A 223 23.86 5.11 -25.69
N PHE A 224 22.53 5.10 -25.59
CA PHE A 224 21.65 4.95 -26.74
C PHE A 224 21.77 6.13 -27.71
N PHE A 225 21.82 7.36 -27.20
CA PHE A 225 22.06 8.55 -28.01
C PHE A 225 23.45 8.52 -28.65
N HIS A 226 24.50 8.15 -27.90
CA HIS A 226 25.84 7.96 -28.47
C HIS A 226 25.82 6.93 -29.60
N SER A 227 25.19 5.77 -29.42
CA SER A 227 25.08 4.75 -30.47
C SER A 227 24.30 5.25 -31.70
N ILE A 228 23.26 6.07 -31.51
CA ILE A 228 22.55 6.69 -32.64
C ILE A 228 23.45 7.68 -33.37
N ILE A 229 24.13 8.57 -32.64
CA ILE A 229 25.03 9.58 -33.20
C ILE A 229 26.17 8.89 -33.95
N GLU A 230 26.81 7.88 -33.37
CA GLU A 230 27.84 7.08 -34.05
C GLU A 230 27.31 6.42 -35.32
N ARG A 231 26.09 5.88 -35.30
CA ARG A 231 25.49 5.24 -36.48
C ARG A 231 25.16 6.24 -37.58
N ILE A 232 24.71 7.44 -37.22
CA ILE A 232 24.49 8.56 -38.14
C ILE A 232 25.83 9.07 -38.68
N MET A 233 26.84 9.22 -37.84
CA MET A 233 28.19 9.65 -38.23
C MET A 233 28.85 8.62 -39.15
N ASN A 234 28.74 7.33 -38.86
CA ASN A 234 29.24 6.27 -39.73
C ASN A 234 28.48 6.21 -41.06
N TRP A 235 27.17 6.46 -41.04
CA TRP A 235 26.37 6.59 -42.26
C TRP A 235 26.77 7.81 -43.08
N LEU A 236 27.08 8.95 -42.44
CA LEU A 236 27.46 10.20 -43.09
C LEU A 236 28.91 10.17 -43.60
N ASN A 237 29.82 9.53 -42.86
CA ASN A 237 31.22 9.29 -43.27
C ASN A 237 31.37 8.16 -44.29
N ARG A 238 30.31 7.38 -44.57
CA ARG A 238 30.30 6.37 -45.63
C ARG A 238 30.52 6.96 -47.03
N SER A 239 30.32 8.27 -47.20
CA SER A 239 30.62 8.99 -48.44
C SER A 239 32.09 9.38 -48.62
N ARG A 240 32.98 8.97 -47.70
CA ARG A 240 34.45 9.11 -47.85
C ARG A 240 35.14 7.76 -47.61
N GLU A 241 34.60 6.67 -48.16
CA GLU A 241 35.44 5.53 -48.51
C GLU A 241 36.23 5.94 -49.75
N GLN A 242 37.45 6.43 -49.49
CA GLN A 242 38.47 6.60 -50.50
C GLN A 242 38.70 5.22 -51.13
N THR A 243 38.41 5.13 -52.43
CA THR A 243 38.57 3.96 -53.28
C THR A 243 39.88 3.25 -52.93
N THR A 244 39.79 2.11 -52.26
CA THR A 244 40.95 1.23 -52.06
C THR A 244 41.27 0.64 -53.43
N VAL A 245 42.24 1.23 -54.12
CA VAL A 245 42.83 0.65 -55.31
C VAL A 245 43.54 -0.63 -54.87
N GLU A 246 43.17 -1.74 -55.49
CA GLU A 246 43.80 -3.05 -55.35
C GLU A 246 45.20 -2.95 -55.97
N GLU A 247 46.26 -2.95 -55.15
CA GLU A 247 47.65 -3.16 -55.60
C GLU A 247 48.13 -4.56 -55.20
N PRO A 248 48.95 -5.21 -56.05
CA PRO A 248 49.29 -6.63 -55.96
C PRO A 248 50.17 -6.94 -54.74
N PRO A 249 50.29 -8.21 -54.31
CA PRO A 249 50.93 -8.55 -53.05
C PRO A 249 52.44 -8.30 -53.16
N ILE A 250 52.93 -7.30 -52.44
CA ILE A 250 54.36 -7.10 -52.20
C ILE A 250 54.67 -7.59 -50.80
N ASP A 251 55.53 -8.59 -50.77
CA ASP A 251 56.07 -9.25 -49.61
C ASP A 251 57.01 -8.31 -48.83
N SER A 252 57.02 -8.47 -47.51
CA SER A 252 58.02 -8.01 -46.54
C SER A 252 58.20 -6.51 -46.23
N SER A 253 58.27 -6.26 -44.91
CA SER A 253 58.66 -5.03 -44.20
C SER A 253 57.62 -3.91 -44.13
N THR A 254 56.80 -3.92 -43.06
CA THR A 254 56.11 -2.74 -42.55
C THR A 254 57.13 -1.75 -41.97
N PRO A 255 57.27 -0.52 -42.50
CA PRO A 255 57.69 0.61 -41.70
C PRO A 255 56.51 1.00 -40.79
N GLU A 256 56.77 1.28 -39.51
CA GLU A 256 55.80 1.92 -38.63
C GLU A 256 55.37 3.25 -39.26
N MET A 257 54.16 3.29 -39.82
CA MET A 257 53.49 4.56 -40.09
C MET A 257 53.26 5.26 -38.74
N PRO A 258 53.48 6.59 -38.65
CA PRO A 258 53.10 7.33 -37.47
C PRO A 258 51.60 7.15 -37.27
N LEU A 259 51.20 6.74 -36.06
CA LEU A 259 49.81 6.68 -35.64
C LEU A 259 49.12 7.97 -36.10
N GLU A 260 48.16 7.81 -37.00
CA GLU A 260 47.32 8.90 -37.48
C GLU A 260 46.70 9.54 -36.24
N GLU A 261 47.17 10.74 -35.89
CA GLU A 261 46.62 11.51 -34.78
C GLU A 261 45.13 11.65 -35.06
N THR A 262 44.32 10.96 -34.26
CA THR A 262 42.88 11.16 -34.21
C THR A 262 42.66 12.63 -33.99
N LYS A 263 42.35 13.39 -35.06
CA LYS A 263 42.08 14.82 -34.97
C LYS A 263 41.08 15.01 -33.84
N PRO A 264 41.38 15.87 -32.86
CA PRO A 264 40.44 16.12 -31.77
C PRO A 264 39.09 16.46 -32.41
N PRO A 265 37.98 15.90 -31.91
CA PRO A 265 36.67 16.24 -32.43
C PRO A 265 36.56 17.76 -32.49
N SER A 266 36.19 18.30 -33.66
CA SER A 266 36.04 19.74 -33.85
C SER A 266 35.25 20.31 -32.68
N ASP A 267 35.67 21.45 -32.10
CA ASP A 267 34.99 22.07 -30.96
C ASP A 267 33.49 22.26 -31.23
N TRP A 268 33.09 22.45 -32.50
CA TRP A 268 31.70 22.47 -32.94
C TRP A 268 30.95 21.15 -32.73
N MET A 269 31.62 20.02 -32.94
CA MET A 269 31.06 18.67 -32.76
C MET A 269 30.89 18.35 -31.27
N LEU A 270 31.83 18.77 -30.42
CA LEU A 270 31.70 18.69 -28.96
C LEU A 270 30.54 19.57 -28.45
N LEU A 271 30.38 20.77 -29.00
CA LEU A 271 29.30 21.68 -28.63
C LEU A 271 27.92 21.11 -29.03
N LEU A 272 27.82 20.51 -30.22
CA LEU A 272 26.61 19.87 -30.72
C LEU A 272 26.25 18.62 -29.90
N GLU A 273 27.25 17.80 -29.54
CA GLU A 273 27.09 16.67 -28.63
C GLU A 273 26.57 17.12 -27.25
N GLN A 274 27.13 18.20 -26.71
CA GLN A 274 26.71 18.74 -25.41
C GLN A 274 25.30 19.33 -25.45
N ILE A 275 24.91 20.00 -26.52
CA ILE A 275 23.54 20.47 -26.75
C ILE A 275 22.58 19.28 -26.86
N ALA A 276 22.92 18.25 -27.65
CA ALA A 276 22.10 17.05 -27.80
C ALA A 276 21.93 16.31 -26.47
N LYS A 277 22.97 16.25 -25.63
CA LYS A 277 22.91 15.67 -24.28
C LYS A 277 21.96 16.43 -23.37
N ILE A 278 22.03 17.77 -23.37
CA ILE A 278 21.12 18.61 -22.57
C ILE A 278 19.68 18.42 -23.04
N ILE A 279 19.43 18.43 -24.36
CA ILE A 279 18.09 18.20 -24.93
C ILE A 279 17.58 16.80 -24.55
N GLY A 280 18.42 15.77 -24.63
CA GLY A 280 18.06 14.41 -24.24
C GLY A 280 17.65 14.31 -22.76
N ILE A 281 18.41 14.93 -21.85
CA ILE A 281 18.10 14.97 -20.42
C ILE A 281 16.77 15.72 -20.19
N VAL A 282 16.58 16.87 -20.83
CA VAL A 282 15.34 17.65 -20.72
C VAL A 282 14.14 16.85 -21.23
N LEU A 283 14.27 16.14 -22.35
CA LEU A 283 13.21 15.29 -22.91
C LEU A 283 12.82 14.17 -21.94
N VAL A 284 13.80 13.53 -21.31
CA VAL A 284 13.56 12.46 -20.32
C VAL A 284 12.85 13.01 -19.09
N ILE A 285 13.27 14.17 -18.59
CA ILE A 285 12.59 14.86 -17.48
C ILE A 285 11.14 15.16 -17.86
N ILE A 286 10.89 15.65 -19.07
CA ILE A 286 9.53 15.91 -19.58
C ILE A 286 8.72 14.61 -19.63
N ILE A 287 9.27 13.51 -20.15
CA ILE A 287 8.58 12.21 -20.20
C ILE A 287 8.24 11.72 -18.78
N ILE A 288 9.17 11.84 -17.83
CA ILE A 288 8.95 11.49 -16.42
C ILE A 288 7.85 12.37 -15.81
N CYS A 289 7.87 13.68 -16.05
CA CYS A 289 6.83 14.60 -15.59
C CYS A 289 5.46 14.30 -16.19
N ILE A 290 5.39 13.95 -17.47
CA ILE A 290 4.16 13.52 -18.14
C ILE A 290 3.66 12.20 -17.51
N LEU A 291 4.54 11.23 -17.28
CA LEU A 291 4.20 9.97 -16.62
C LEU A 291 3.62 10.21 -15.22
N PHE A 292 4.28 11.06 -14.41
CA PHE A 292 3.80 11.46 -13.08
C PHE A 292 2.46 12.18 -13.15
N TYR A 293 2.26 13.07 -14.11
CA TYR A 293 1.00 13.76 -14.33
C TYR A 293 -0.13 12.76 -14.65
N PHE A 294 0.11 11.79 -15.53
CA PHE A 294 -0.88 10.76 -15.85
C PHE A 294 -1.21 9.87 -14.65
N ILE A 295 -0.20 9.47 -13.88
CA ILE A 295 -0.39 8.69 -12.64
C ILE A 295 -1.21 9.51 -11.63
N ALA A 296 -0.83 10.76 -11.38
CA ALA A 296 -1.53 11.64 -10.44
C ALA A 296 -2.99 11.89 -10.87
N ARG A 297 -3.23 12.09 -12.17
CA ARG A 297 -4.58 12.29 -12.73
C ARG A 297 -5.43 11.04 -12.55
N LYS A 298 -4.87 9.84 -12.79
CA LYS A 298 -5.56 8.58 -12.53
C LYS A 298 -5.82 8.42 -11.04
N VAL A 299 -4.85 8.64 -10.15
CA VAL A 299 -5.06 8.57 -8.69
C VAL A 299 -6.20 9.49 -8.26
N MET A 300 -6.23 10.75 -8.72
CA MET A 300 -7.31 11.68 -8.38
C MET A 300 -8.69 11.25 -8.88
N GLN A 301 -8.80 10.70 -10.09
CA GLN A 301 -10.07 10.15 -10.59
C GLN A 301 -10.59 9.02 -9.71
N TRP A 302 -9.68 8.18 -9.21
CA TRP A 302 -10.02 7.04 -8.38
C TRP A 302 -10.37 7.44 -6.94
N VAL A 303 -9.68 8.45 -6.39
CA VAL A 303 -10.05 9.06 -5.09
C VAL A 303 -11.46 9.63 -5.16
N LYS A 304 -11.82 10.32 -6.25
CA LYS A 304 -13.19 10.83 -6.44
C LYS A 304 -14.24 9.72 -6.50
N LEU A 305 -13.93 8.61 -7.18
CA LEU A 305 -14.79 7.42 -7.23
C LEU A 305 -14.96 6.75 -5.87
N LEU A 306 -13.89 6.66 -5.07
CA LEU A 306 -13.96 6.13 -3.70
C LEU A 306 -14.74 7.06 -2.78
N ALA A 307 -14.52 8.37 -2.89
CA ALA A 307 -15.26 9.37 -2.11
C ALA A 307 -16.76 9.29 -2.41
N ALA A 308 -17.15 9.20 -3.69
CA ALA A 308 -18.54 9.01 -4.08
C ALA A 308 -19.15 7.72 -3.50
N LYS A 309 -18.41 6.61 -3.55
CA LYS A 309 -18.89 5.30 -3.08
C LYS A 309 -18.94 5.20 -1.54
N LEU A 310 -18.06 5.90 -0.83
CA LEU A 310 -18.10 6.05 0.62
C LEU A 310 -19.27 6.95 1.05
N GLN A 311 -19.56 7.99 0.27
CA GLN A 311 -20.67 8.90 0.53
C GLN A 311 -22.03 8.25 0.29
N GLU A 312 -22.16 7.38 -0.72
CA GLU A 312 -23.35 6.54 -0.94
C GLU A 312 -23.58 5.57 0.23
N ARG A 313 -22.50 4.94 0.74
CA ARG A 313 -22.62 4.03 1.89
C ARG A 313 -22.89 4.74 3.22
N GLY A 314 -22.37 5.95 3.41
CA GLY A 314 -22.73 6.80 4.55
C GLY A 314 -24.18 7.26 4.52
N ALA A 315 -24.78 7.37 3.33
CA ALA A 315 -26.20 7.65 3.16
C ALA A 315 -27.08 6.40 3.40
N ASP A 316 -26.67 5.23 2.89
CA ASP A 316 -27.40 3.96 3.08
C ASP A 316 -27.31 3.43 4.53
N SER A 317 -26.17 3.62 5.20
CA SER A 317 -25.99 3.25 6.62
C SER A 317 -26.86 4.06 7.58
N ARG A 318 -27.40 5.20 7.14
CA ARG A 318 -28.31 6.02 7.95
C ARG A 318 -29.75 5.53 7.88
N ASN A 319 -30.07 4.61 6.96
CA ASN A 319 -31.42 4.09 6.74
C ASN A 319 -31.61 2.63 7.23
N ASN A 320 -30.54 1.93 7.62
CA ASN A 320 -30.62 0.61 8.26
C ASN A 320 -30.02 0.69 9.67
N GLY A 321 -30.87 1.06 10.64
CA GLY A 321 -30.49 1.05 12.04
C GLY A 321 -30.44 -0.36 12.58
N VAL A 322 -29.25 -0.87 12.92
CA VAL A 322 -28.98 -1.68 14.12
C VAL A 322 -27.47 -1.61 14.47
N GLY A 323 -27.16 -1.08 15.66
CA GLY A 323 -26.15 -1.65 16.57
C GLY A 323 -24.65 -1.43 16.32
N PHE A 324 -24.07 -0.59 17.17
CA PHE A 324 -22.67 -0.50 17.60
C PHE A 324 -21.65 0.19 16.68
N THR A 325 -21.51 1.51 16.90
CA THR A 325 -20.25 2.23 16.67
C THR A 325 -19.64 2.56 18.03
N ASP A 326 -18.57 1.85 18.36
CA ASP A 326 -17.67 2.20 19.46
C ASP A 326 -16.91 3.47 19.05
N GLU A 327 -17.16 4.57 19.74
CA GLU A 327 -16.56 5.87 19.47
C GLU A 327 -15.14 5.90 20.04
N VAL A 328 -14.13 5.79 19.18
CA VAL A 328 -12.79 6.28 19.52
C VAL A 328 -12.74 7.76 19.16
N GLU A 329 -12.74 8.58 20.20
CA GLU A 329 -12.58 10.02 20.15
C GLU A 329 -11.34 10.44 19.33
N SER A 330 -11.56 11.30 18.34
CA SER A 330 -10.52 12.18 17.81
C SER A 330 -11.01 13.62 17.99
N LEU A 331 -10.87 14.13 19.22
CA LEU A 331 -11.10 15.53 19.57
C LEU A 331 -10.03 16.43 18.95
N MET A 332 -10.22 16.82 17.68
CA MET A 332 -9.81 18.14 17.19
C MET A 332 -10.58 18.45 15.90
N THR A 333 -11.26 19.60 15.88
CA THR A 333 -11.96 20.29 14.74
C THR A 333 -13.49 20.26 14.66
N LEU A 334 -14.21 20.06 15.77
CA LEU A 334 -15.68 20.27 15.83
C LEU A 334 -16.12 21.73 15.61
N THR A 335 -15.28 22.72 15.90
CA THR A 335 -15.62 24.14 15.77
C THR A 335 -15.66 24.63 14.32
N LYS A 336 -14.83 24.10 13.42
CA LYS A 336 -14.84 24.49 12.00
C LYS A 336 -15.97 23.82 11.20
N TRP A 337 -16.45 22.66 11.67
CA TRP A 337 -17.52 21.92 11.00
C TRP A 337 -18.91 22.52 11.26
N ARG A 338 -19.12 23.14 12.44
CA ARG A 338 -20.42 23.71 12.83
C ARG A 338 -20.84 24.91 11.99
N GLU A 339 -19.90 25.79 11.62
CA GLU A 339 -20.18 26.94 10.75
C GLU A 339 -20.46 26.53 9.30
N GLN A 340 -19.72 25.55 8.76
CA GLN A 340 -19.93 25.09 7.39
C GLN A 340 -21.17 24.21 7.22
N MET A 341 -21.56 23.44 8.26
CA MET A 341 -22.80 22.66 8.25
C MET A 341 -24.05 23.51 8.50
N GLY A 342 -23.97 24.55 9.34
CA GLY A 342 -25.10 25.41 9.67
C GLY A 342 -25.72 26.11 8.44
N ASN A 343 -24.88 26.50 7.48
CA ASN A 343 -25.34 27.17 6.26
C ASN A 343 -25.94 26.21 5.21
N LYS A 344 -25.54 24.93 5.22
CA LYS A 344 -26.09 23.92 4.30
C LYS A 344 -27.36 23.25 4.83
N LEU A 345 -27.51 23.14 6.16
CA LEU A 345 -28.73 22.61 6.77
C LEU A 345 -29.94 23.55 6.60
N LYS A 346 -29.72 24.87 6.54
CA LYS A 346 -30.79 25.86 6.29
C LYS A 346 -31.43 25.74 4.90
N GLN A 347 -30.72 25.17 3.92
CA GLN A 347 -31.25 24.96 2.56
C GLN A 347 -31.99 23.62 2.40
N LEU A 348 -31.88 22.71 3.37
CA LEU A 348 -32.48 21.36 3.33
C LEU A 348 -33.68 21.18 4.28
N LEU A 349 -34.09 22.23 4.99
CA LEU A 349 -35.29 22.20 5.80
C LEU A 349 -36.53 22.41 4.91
N PRO A 350 -37.54 21.51 4.96
CA PRO A 350 -38.79 21.70 4.24
C PRO A 350 -39.46 23.01 4.71
N LYS A 351 -40.09 23.73 3.78
CA LYS A 351 -40.87 24.95 4.06
C LYS A 351 -41.78 24.68 5.27
N LYS A 352 -41.65 25.49 6.34
CA LYS A 352 -42.53 25.45 7.52
C LYS A 352 -43.98 25.49 7.03
N ARG A 353 -44.72 24.37 7.19
CA ARG A 353 -46.18 24.34 6.98
C ARG A 353 -46.83 25.25 8.02
N SER A 354 -47.88 25.96 7.63
CA SER A 354 -48.56 26.88 8.56
C SER A 354 -49.43 26.09 9.54
N PHE A 355 -49.60 26.61 10.75
CA PHE A 355 -50.47 26.02 11.78
C PHE A 355 -51.88 25.71 11.28
N ALA A 356 -52.45 26.60 10.46
CA ALA A 356 -53.77 26.44 9.90
C ALA A 356 -53.87 25.21 8.99
N GLN A 357 -52.80 24.90 8.26
CA GLN A 357 -52.76 23.74 7.37
C GLN A 357 -52.68 22.43 8.15
N GLU A 358 -51.83 22.35 9.18
CA GLU A 358 -51.71 21.17 10.04
C GLU A 358 -52.95 20.96 10.93
N TRP A 359 -53.60 22.03 11.39
CA TRP A 359 -54.81 21.96 12.21
C TRP A 359 -56.03 21.41 11.44
N ASN A 360 -56.18 21.80 10.17
CA ASN A 360 -57.31 21.39 9.34
C ASN A 360 -57.23 19.93 8.88
N GLU A 361 -56.06 19.30 8.96
CA GLU A 361 -55.86 17.89 8.62
C GLU A 361 -56.26 16.93 9.77
N LEU A 362 -56.45 17.44 10.99
CA LEU A 362 -56.80 16.64 12.17
C LEU A 362 -58.31 16.32 12.18
N ARG A 363 -58.63 15.02 12.19
CA ARG A 363 -60.01 14.51 12.04
C ARG A 363 -60.72 14.35 13.37
N THR A 364 -59.99 14.10 14.45
CA THR A 364 -60.58 13.85 15.77
C THR A 364 -60.16 14.89 16.81
N ASN A 365 -61.01 15.07 17.82
CA ASN A 365 -60.75 15.96 18.95
C ASN A 365 -59.56 15.49 19.81
N THR A 366 -59.35 14.18 19.88
CA THR A 366 -58.17 13.56 20.49
C THR A 366 -56.88 13.88 19.73
N GLU A 367 -56.91 13.92 18.40
CA GLU A 367 -55.76 14.35 17.59
C GLU A 367 -55.45 15.84 17.80
N LYS A 368 -56.49 16.69 17.85
CA LYS A 368 -56.36 18.13 18.08
C LYS A 368 -55.69 18.44 19.43
N ILE A 369 -56.09 17.77 20.52
CA ILE A 369 -55.49 18.03 21.84
C ILE A 369 -54.05 17.50 21.94
N ARG A 370 -53.75 16.36 21.30
CA ARG A 370 -52.39 15.83 21.21
C ARG A 370 -51.47 16.76 20.42
N PHE A 371 -51.98 17.34 19.35
CA PHE A 371 -51.27 18.33 18.55
C PHE A 371 -50.97 19.60 19.35
N LEU A 372 -51.93 20.12 20.13
CA LEU A 372 -51.70 21.27 21.01
C LEU A 372 -50.61 20.99 22.05
N TYR A 373 -50.61 19.81 22.66
CA TYR A 373 -49.60 19.43 23.66
C TYR A 373 -48.19 19.31 23.03
N ALA A 374 -48.08 18.66 21.86
CA ALA A 374 -46.82 18.56 21.13
C ALA A 374 -46.26 19.93 20.72
N ARG A 375 -47.16 20.85 20.33
CA ARG A 375 -46.79 22.22 19.99
C ARG A 375 -46.31 23.01 21.20
N LEU A 376 -46.98 22.89 22.35
CA LEU A 376 -46.55 23.50 23.60
C LEU A 376 -45.10 23.10 23.91
N LEU A 377 -44.80 21.80 23.93
CA LEU A 377 -43.44 21.30 24.19
C LEU A 377 -42.42 21.81 23.18
N ARG A 378 -42.77 21.83 21.88
CA ARG A 378 -41.87 22.36 20.84
C ARG A 378 -41.62 23.85 21.04
N SER A 379 -42.64 24.64 21.33
CA SER A 379 -42.51 26.08 21.58
C SER A 379 -41.68 26.38 22.83
N SER A 380 -41.87 25.60 23.90
CA SER A 380 -41.07 25.73 25.12
C SER A 380 -39.62 25.34 24.87
N ALA A 381 -39.37 24.27 24.08
CA ALA A 381 -38.02 23.86 23.70
C ALA A 381 -37.30 24.92 22.85
N GLU A 382 -38.01 25.57 21.92
CA GLU A 382 -37.48 26.71 21.15
C GLU A 382 -37.13 27.90 22.04
N GLN A 383 -37.83 28.08 23.16
CA GLN A 383 -37.56 29.11 24.17
C GLN A 383 -36.50 28.70 25.22
N GLY A 384 -35.88 27.53 25.09
CA GLY A 384 -34.79 27.06 25.95
C GLY A 384 -35.19 26.12 27.09
N TYR A 385 -36.44 25.63 27.13
CA TYR A 385 -36.84 24.58 28.06
C TYR A 385 -36.25 23.22 27.65
N THR A 386 -35.69 22.48 28.60
CA THR A 386 -35.17 21.13 28.35
C THR A 386 -36.27 20.10 28.62
N VAL A 387 -36.82 19.51 27.55
CA VAL A 387 -37.84 18.45 27.66
C VAL A 387 -37.19 17.19 28.24
N LYS A 388 -37.72 16.72 29.38
CA LYS A 388 -37.22 15.54 30.09
C LYS A 388 -38.08 14.32 29.74
N GLU A 389 -37.51 13.35 29.06
CA GLU A 389 -38.25 12.17 28.55
C GLU A 389 -38.86 11.28 29.65
N HIS A 390 -38.32 11.33 30.87
CA HIS A 390 -38.79 10.53 32.00
C HIS A 390 -39.98 11.14 32.76
N MET A 391 -40.41 12.36 32.41
CA MET A 391 -41.52 13.03 33.10
C MET A 391 -42.87 12.70 32.48
N THR A 392 -43.87 12.54 33.32
CA THR A 392 -45.28 12.42 32.92
C THR A 392 -45.82 13.76 32.41
N PRO A 393 -46.95 13.79 31.66
CA PRO A 393 -47.55 15.03 31.19
C PRO A 393 -47.87 16.01 32.33
N ARG A 394 -48.35 15.49 33.47
CA ARG A 394 -48.59 16.25 34.69
C ARG A 394 -47.31 16.87 35.27
N GLU A 395 -46.27 16.06 35.49
CA GLU A 395 -44.97 16.55 35.99
C GLU A 395 -44.33 17.55 35.04
N THR A 396 -44.43 17.32 33.73
CA THR A 396 -43.90 18.24 32.70
C THR A 396 -44.62 19.58 32.74
N SER A 397 -45.92 19.59 33.04
CA SER A 397 -46.70 20.83 33.13
C SER A 397 -46.37 21.66 34.36
N GLU A 398 -46.09 21.00 35.49
CA GLU A 398 -45.66 21.65 36.72
C GLU A 398 -44.26 22.25 36.53
N ASP A 399 -43.32 21.49 35.97
CA ASP A 399 -41.97 21.95 35.64
C ASP A 399 -41.99 23.12 34.65
N LEU A 400 -42.86 23.07 33.63
CA LEU A 400 -43.08 24.19 32.69
C LEU A 400 -43.65 25.43 33.37
N ASN A 401 -44.58 25.26 34.31
CA ASN A 401 -45.19 26.37 35.03
C ASN A 401 -44.19 27.05 35.98
N THR A 402 -43.35 26.26 36.66
CA THR A 402 -42.23 26.75 37.45
C THR A 402 -41.21 27.48 36.58
N TRP A 403 -40.87 26.93 35.42
CA TRP A 403 -39.92 27.52 34.47
C TRP A 403 -40.41 28.86 33.88
N GLN A 404 -41.70 29.01 33.59
CA GLN A 404 -42.28 30.27 33.09
C GLN A 404 -42.78 31.22 34.19
N ALA A 405 -42.40 31.00 35.45
CA ALA A 405 -42.80 31.82 36.60
C ALA A 405 -44.33 32.04 36.72
N GLY A 406 -45.13 31.00 36.47
CA GLY A 406 -46.59 31.06 36.62
C GLY A 406 -47.35 31.72 35.46
N LYS A 407 -46.69 32.07 34.33
CA LYS A 407 -47.34 32.73 33.18
C LYS A 407 -48.28 31.84 32.34
N LEU A 408 -48.49 30.59 32.76
CA LEU A 408 -49.32 29.60 32.06
C LEU A 408 -50.63 29.36 32.83
N ASP A 409 -51.47 30.40 32.89
CA ASP A 409 -52.83 30.26 33.41
C ASP A 409 -53.61 29.16 32.66
N ASN A 410 -54.28 28.29 33.42
CA ASN A 410 -55.07 27.13 32.98
C ASN A 410 -54.30 25.86 32.52
N MET A 411 -52.99 25.74 32.78
CA MET A 411 -52.25 24.48 32.48
C MET A 411 -52.82 23.22 33.12
N PRO A 412 -53.22 23.22 34.41
CA PRO A 412 -53.76 22.00 35.04
C PRO A 412 -54.99 21.44 34.30
N ARG A 413 -55.91 22.32 33.90
CA ARG A 413 -57.11 21.96 33.15
C ARG A 413 -56.82 21.45 31.74
N PHE A 414 -55.80 22.01 31.07
CA PHE A 414 -55.36 21.53 29.76
C PHE A 414 -54.77 20.12 29.83
N ILE A 415 -54.00 19.84 30.88
CA ILE A 415 -53.35 18.54 31.08
C ILE A 415 -54.35 17.48 31.47
N GLU A 416 -55.35 17.80 32.30
CA GLU A 416 -56.46 16.89 32.60
C GLU A 416 -57.19 16.46 31.32
N LEU A 417 -57.54 17.41 30.45
CA LEU A 417 -58.18 17.10 29.16
C LEU A 417 -57.27 16.28 28.23
N TYR A 418 -55.96 16.53 28.25
CA TYR A 418 -54.99 15.76 27.49
C TYR A 418 -54.85 14.32 28.01
N GLU A 419 -54.79 14.13 29.32
CA GLU A 419 -54.70 12.82 29.95
C GLU A 419 -55.98 12.03 29.75
N GLU A 420 -57.16 12.65 29.85
CA GLU A 420 -58.45 12.02 29.53
C GLU A 420 -58.53 11.58 28.06
N ALA A 421 -58.02 12.39 27.13
CA ALA A 421 -57.99 12.03 25.71
C ALA A 421 -56.89 11.01 25.36
N ARG A 422 -55.83 10.90 26.15
CA ARG A 422 -54.70 9.98 25.91
C ARG A 422 -54.88 8.64 26.60
N TYR A 423 -55.46 8.62 27.80
CA TYR A 423 -55.55 7.46 28.68
C TYR A 423 -56.98 7.09 29.09
N GLY A 424 -57.96 7.96 28.86
CA GLY A 424 -59.33 7.79 29.36
C GLY A 424 -60.40 7.47 28.31
N ASP A 425 -60.05 7.27 27.04
CA ASP A 425 -60.96 6.99 25.90
C ASP A 425 -62.18 7.94 25.75
N LYS A 426 -62.16 9.09 26.44
CA LYS A 426 -63.20 10.13 26.34
C LYS A 426 -62.82 11.15 25.28
N GLN A 427 -63.76 11.46 24.38
CA GLN A 427 -63.58 12.54 23.42
C GLN A 427 -63.83 13.88 24.10
N PRO A 428 -62.87 14.83 24.06
CA PRO A 428 -63.10 16.17 24.60
C PRO A 428 -64.14 16.92 23.78
N ASP A 429 -64.91 17.78 24.44
CA ASP A 429 -65.95 18.59 23.81
C ASP A 429 -65.34 19.64 22.86
N ASP A 430 -66.02 19.89 21.74
CA ASP A 430 -65.57 20.80 20.68
C ASP A 430 -65.41 22.25 21.18
N GLN A 431 -66.26 22.67 22.12
CA GLN A 431 -66.19 24.03 22.69
C GLN A 431 -64.92 24.22 23.53
N GLN A 432 -64.48 23.17 24.23
CA GLN A 432 -63.29 23.20 25.08
C GLN A 432 -62.00 23.25 24.25
N ILE A 433 -61.94 22.51 23.14
CA ILE A 433 -60.76 22.51 22.25
C ILE A 433 -60.63 23.84 21.51
N ASN A 434 -61.74 24.43 21.06
CA ASN A 434 -61.72 25.73 20.40
C ASN A 434 -61.30 26.88 21.34
N ALA A 435 -61.71 26.82 22.62
CA ALA A 435 -61.25 27.77 23.64
C ALA A 435 -59.74 27.67 23.88
N LEU A 436 -59.18 26.46 23.94
CA LEU A 436 -57.74 26.21 24.07
C LEU A 436 -56.98 26.68 22.83
N LYS A 437 -57.47 26.38 21.62
CA LYS A 437 -56.87 26.83 20.36
C LYS A 437 -56.69 28.36 20.34
N ASN A 438 -57.72 29.10 20.73
CA ASN A 438 -57.68 30.57 20.76
C ASN A 438 -56.63 31.13 21.74
N GLN A 439 -56.36 30.44 22.86
CA GLN A 439 -55.30 30.84 23.79
C GLN A 439 -53.90 30.61 23.20
N PHE A 440 -53.69 29.49 22.51
CA PHE A 440 -52.41 29.18 21.87
C PHE A 440 -52.12 30.05 20.63
N GLU A 441 -53.14 30.44 19.87
CA GLU A 441 -52.99 31.40 18.75
C GLU A 441 -52.64 32.81 19.24
N LYS A 442 -53.26 33.28 20.33
CA LYS A 442 -52.94 34.60 20.91
C LYS A 442 -51.50 34.70 21.42
N LYS A 443 -50.95 33.64 22.04
CA LYS A 443 -49.56 33.60 22.50
C LYS A 443 -48.54 33.48 21.36
N GLY A 444 -48.93 32.91 20.22
CA GLY A 444 -48.05 32.76 19.04
C GLY A 444 -47.79 34.03 18.24
N ASN A 445 -48.61 35.09 18.40
CA ASN A 445 -48.48 36.37 17.69
C ASN A 445 -47.73 37.46 18.48
N GLN A 446 -47.21 37.14 19.67
CA GLN A 446 -46.44 38.07 20.52
C GLN A 446 -44.96 37.67 20.66
N ALA A 447 -44.47 36.73 19.86
CA ALA A 447 -43.09 36.23 19.87
C ALA A 447 -42.33 36.60 18.60
#